data_AF-A0A3C1RM29-F1
#
_entry.id   AF-A0A3C1RM29-F1
#
_cell.length_a   1.000
_cell.length_b   1.000
_cell.length_c   1.000
_cell.angle_alpha   90.00
_cell.angle_beta   90.00
_cell.angle_gamma   90.00
#
_symmetry.space_group_name_H-M   'P 1'
#
loop_
_entity.id
_entity.type
_entity.pdbx_description
1 polymer ?
#
loop_
_entity_poly.entity_id
_entity_poly.type
_entity_poly.pdbx_seq_one_letter_code
_entity_poly.pdbx_strand_id
1 'polypeptide(L)'
;MKQLKLVLSILLAGILMALNSTKSGGVQHPSYSQKVAVEFQSPDQDESTTEDRQGSSGRTNCPAVSKPLTALIPKQNMGLTLSGYPTFMIYVPYSSTPARDVEFVLLDEDENEIFKQKMPLTGTPGIVKFKLPQSAPMLEVGKQYRWKFFYQCNPRLRAEDDGVEGAIARINPSETLIRQLEKANTPLGQIQVYAQNGLWYETVTLLAVLRQEKPQDPKVLQEWKELLNSIGLESLADQPLSPCCQP
;
A
#
# COMPACT_ATOMS: atom_id res chain seq x y z
N MET A 1 -24.33 38.06 -25.36
CA MET A 1 -25.35 39.13 -25.19
C MET A 1 -26.66 38.45 -24.82
N LYS A 2 -26.87 38.22 -23.51
CA LYS A 2 -27.93 38.86 -22.71
C LYS A 2 -29.24 39.15 -23.45
N GLN A 3 -30.25 38.34 -23.09
CA GLN A 3 -31.61 38.69 -22.69
C GLN A 3 -32.57 39.22 -23.79
N LEU A 4 -33.86 38.83 -23.72
CA LEU A 4 -34.85 39.57 -22.91
C LEU A 4 -36.32 39.38 -23.39
N LYS A 5 -37.23 39.17 -22.41
CA LYS A 5 -38.70 39.46 -22.38
C LYS A 5 -39.63 38.47 -23.14
N LEU A 6 -40.88 38.19 -22.77
CA LEU A 6 -41.91 38.89 -21.96
C LEU A 6 -43.04 37.86 -21.63
N VAL A 7 -43.45 37.66 -20.35
CA VAL A 7 -44.78 38.04 -19.76
C VAL A 7 -45.97 37.10 -20.04
N LEU A 8 -46.70 36.67 -18.98
CA LEU A 8 -48.03 37.20 -18.59
C LEU A 8 -48.64 36.40 -17.40
N SER A 9 -49.44 37.12 -16.62
CA SER A 9 -49.95 36.85 -15.28
C SER A 9 -51.31 36.13 -15.23
N ILE A 10 -51.49 35.31 -14.17
CA ILE A 10 -52.67 35.11 -13.29
C ILE A 10 -54.04 34.71 -13.91
N LEU A 11 -54.64 33.62 -13.38
CA LEU A 11 -56.05 33.59 -12.97
C LEU A 11 -56.32 32.50 -11.91
N LEU A 12 -57.15 32.88 -10.93
CA LEU A 12 -57.67 32.11 -9.78
C LEU A 12 -58.55 30.93 -10.19
N ALA A 13 -58.50 29.84 -9.41
CA ALA A 13 -59.70 29.18 -8.87
C ALA A 13 -59.29 28.19 -7.76
N GLY A 14 -59.80 28.43 -6.55
CA GLY A 14 -59.66 27.51 -5.43
C GLY A 14 -60.61 26.33 -5.54
N ILE A 15 -60.14 25.14 -5.16
CA ILE A 15 -61.00 24.05 -4.68
C ILE A 15 -60.30 23.44 -3.47
N LEU A 16 -60.94 23.61 -2.31
CA LEU A 16 -60.75 22.77 -1.14
C LEU A 16 -61.36 21.39 -1.47
N MET A 17 -60.54 20.34 -1.49
CA MET A 17 -61.00 19.00 -1.16
C MET A 17 -60.00 18.36 -0.21
N ALA A 18 -60.51 17.99 0.95
CA ALA A 18 -59.81 17.28 1.99
C ALA A 18 -59.61 15.80 1.63
N LEU A 19 -58.48 15.27 2.10
CA LEU A 19 -58.21 13.89 2.53
C LEU A 19 -58.39 12.76 1.50
N ASN A 20 -57.25 12.20 1.09
CA ASN A 20 -56.95 10.80 1.37
C ASN A 20 -55.44 10.59 1.46
N SER A 21 -54.95 10.27 2.65
CA SER A 21 -53.59 9.76 2.86
C SER A 21 -53.51 8.34 2.29
N THR A 22 -53.14 8.21 1.02
CA THR A 22 -52.66 6.93 0.51
C THR A 22 -51.23 6.77 0.99
N LYS A 23 -51.06 5.92 2.01
CA LYS A 23 -49.77 5.50 2.57
C LYS A 23 -48.99 4.78 1.46
N SER A 24 -48.22 5.52 0.68
CA SER A 24 -47.24 4.96 -0.23
C SER A 24 -46.17 4.28 0.63
N GLY A 25 -46.16 2.96 0.60
CA GLY A 25 -45.08 2.16 1.13
C GLY A 25 -43.83 2.46 0.32
N GLY A 26 -43.04 3.44 0.80
CA GLY A 26 -41.70 3.66 0.32
C GLY A 26 -40.91 2.38 0.54
N VAL A 27 -40.63 1.67 -0.55
CA VAL A 27 -39.61 0.64 -0.59
C VAL A 27 -38.31 1.35 -0.25
N GLN A 28 -37.87 1.18 0.99
CA GLN A 28 -36.54 1.57 1.43
C GLN A 28 -35.57 0.71 0.63
N HIS A 29 -35.06 1.24 -0.49
CA HIS A 29 -33.81 0.77 -1.03
C HIS A 29 -32.76 0.99 0.07
N PRO A 30 -32.12 -0.06 0.59
CA PRO A 30 -30.98 0.14 1.46
C PRO A 30 -29.93 0.86 0.62
N SER A 31 -29.63 2.09 1.00
CA SER A 31 -28.40 2.76 0.59
C SER A 31 -27.25 1.94 1.14
N TYR A 32 -26.81 0.96 0.35
CA TYR A 32 -25.54 0.30 0.55
C TYR A 32 -24.47 1.37 0.33
N SER A 33 -24.13 2.08 1.39
CA SER A 33 -22.79 2.63 1.52
C SER A 33 -21.86 1.43 1.47
N GLN A 34 -21.37 1.08 0.27
CA GLN A 34 -20.27 0.15 0.13
C GLN A 34 -19.13 0.75 0.94
N LYS A 35 -18.91 0.19 2.13
CA LYS A 35 -17.61 0.25 2.79
C LYS A 35 -16.64 -0.47 1.87
N VAL A 36 -16.10 0.26 0.90
CA VAL A 36 -14.89 -0.15 0.21
C VAL A 36 -13.82 -0.01 1.27
N ALA A 37 -13.46 -1.11 1.89
CA ALA A 37 -12.25 -1.21 2.67
C ALA A 37 -11.26 -1.97 1.81
N VAL A 38 -10.07 -1.41 1.58
CA VAL A 38 -8.98 -2.16 0.93
C VAL A 38 -8.52 -3.25 1.89
N GLU A 39 -9.16 -4.41 1.80
CA GLU A 39 -8.75 -5.65 2.44
C GLU A 39 -7.89 -6.45 1.46
N PHE A 40 -6.66 -6.76 1.86
CA PHE A 40 -5.74 -7.51 1.01
C PHE A 40 -6.04 -9.01 1.07
N GLN A 41 -6.17 -9.64 -0.09
CA GLN A 41 -6.29 -11.09 -0.22
C GLN A 41 -4.93 -11.68 -0.59
N SER A 42 -4.33 -12.42 0.34
CA SER A 42 -3.09 -13.14 0.07
C SER A 42 -3.30 -14.22 -0.99
N PRO A 43 -2.32 -14.46 -1.88
CA PRO A 43 -2.38 -15.58 -2.82
C PRO A 43 -2.54 -16.91 -2.08
N ASP A 44 -3.35 -17.82 -2.63
CA ASP A 44 -3.47 -19.19 -2.15
C ASP A 44 -2.15 -19.93 -2.42
N GLN A 45 -1.30 -20.11 -1.40
CA GLN A 45 -0.14 -21.00 -1.47
C GLN A 45 0.03 -21.80 -0.18
N ASP A 46 0.25 -23.10 -0.36
CA ASP A 46 0.59 -24.09 0.67
C ASP A 46 2.08 -24.01 1.03
N GLU A 47 2.59 -22.89 1.56
CA GLU A 47 3.82 -22.94 2.35
C GLU A 47 4.03 -21.65 3.16
N SER A 48 3.93 -21.79 4.47
CA SER A 48 4.33 -20.79 5.45
C SER A 48 5.85 -20.86 5.61
N THR A 49 6.60 -20.06 4.86
CA THR A 49 7.98 -19.79 5.26
C THR A 49 7.94 -18.82 6.45
N THR A 50 8.46 -19.27 7.59
CA THR A 50 8.50 -18.53 8.86
C THR A 50 9.56 -17.44 8.78
N GLU A 51 9.35 -16.46 7.91
CA GLU A 51 10.32 -15.42 7.62
C GLU A 51 10.10 -14.16 8.48
N ASP A 52 11.20 -13.53 8.87
CA ASP A 52 11.22 -12.42 9.82
C ASP A 52 10.77 -11.11 9.13
N ARG A 53 9.45 -10.92 9.05
CA ARG A 53 8.83 -9.65 8.66
C ARG A 53 9.18 -8.49 9.60
N GLN A 54 9.58 -8.81 10.83
CA GLN A 54 10.02 -7.87 11.85
C GLN A 54 11.48 -8.14 12.22
N GLY A 55 12.29 -7.09 12.18
CA GLY A 55 13.67 -7.13 12.60
C GLY A 55 13.82 -7.46 14.08
N SER A 56 15.00 -7.93 14.45
CA SER A 56 15.29 -8.32 15.81
C SER A 56 15.64 -7.10 16.64
N SER A 57 14.68 -6.64 17.45
CA SER A 57 14.89 -5.57 18.43
C SER A 57 15.95 -5.90 19.51
N GLY A 58 16.58 -7.08 19.48
CA GLY A 58 17.47 -7.62 20.51
C GLY A 58 18.94 -7.78 20.12
N ARG A 59 19.39 -7.41 18.90
CA ARG A 59 20.83 -7.40 18.58
C ARG A 59 21.51 -6.26 19.35
N THR A 60 22.55 -6.59 20.12
CA THR A 60 23.08 -5.82 21.25
C THR A 60 23.55 -4.38 20.97
N ASN A 61 23.68 -3.99 19.69
CA ASN A 61 24.28 -2.70 19.30
C ASN A 61 23.37 -1.80 18.44
N CYS A 62 22.14 -2.22 18.13
CA CYS A 62 21.16 -1.31 17.53
C CYS A 62 20.58 -0.37 18.61
N PRO A 63 20.29 0.90 18.29
CA PRO A 63 19.56 1.76 19.21
C PRO A 63 18.22 1.14 19.61
N ALA A 64 17.85 1.25 20.88
CA ALA A 64 16.55 0.79 21.35
C ALA A 64 15.42 1.58 20.65
N VAL A 65 14.39 0.87 20.21
CA VAL A 65 13.25 1.43 19.47
C VAL A 65 11.93 0.91 20.05
N SER A 66 10.88 1.74 19.99
CA SER A 66 9.55 1.37 20.50
C SER A 66 8.74 0.50 19.54
N LYS A 67 9.12 0.48 18.26
CA LYS A 67 8.59 -0.38 17.21
C LYS A 67 9.76 -0.97 16.43
N PRO A 68 9.75 -2.25 16.06
CA PRO A 68 10.86 -2.87 15.34
C PRO A 68 10.92 -2.40 13.88
N LEU A 69 12.08 -2.57 13.24
CA LEU A 69 12.19 -2.54 11.78
C LEU A 69 11.16 -3.52 11.21
N THR A 70 10.35 -3.09 10.26
CA THR A 70 9.22 -3.91 9.79
C THR A 70 9.07 -3.81 8.27
N ALA A 71 9.07 -4.96 7.59
CA ALA A 71 8.66 -5.04 6.20
C ALA A 71 7.14 -4.82 6.08
N LEU A 72 6.70 -3.85 5.26
CA LEU A 72 5.28 -3.67 4.96
C LEU A 72 4.91 -4.68 3.88
N ILE A 73 4.72 -5.93 4.30
CA ILE A 73 4.26 -7.04 3.47
C ILE A 73 3.21 -7.88 4.21
N PRO A 74 2.42 -8.70 3.48
CA PRO A 74 1.43 -9.58 4.09
C PRO A 74 2.05 -10.54 5.10
N LYS A 75 1.23 -11.09 6.00
CA LYS A 75 1.70 -11.99 7.08
C LYS A 75 2.38 -13.25 6.55
N GLN A 76 2.03 -13.69 5.34
CA GLN A 76 2.62 -14.84 4.65
C GLN A 76 4.00 -14.52 4.04
N ASN A 77 4.52 -13.31 4.27
CA ASN A 77 5.79 -12.82 3.76
C ASN A 77 5.95 -12.77 2.24
N MET A 78 4.85 -12.91 1.48
CA MET A 78 4.85 -12.95 0.02
C MET A 78 3.79 -12.01 -0.57
N GLY A 79 4.11 -11.43 -1.73
CA GLY A 79 3.16 -10.65 -2.53
C GLY A 79 3.42 -10.80 -4.02
N LEU A 80 2.40 -10.55 -4.84
CA LEU A 80 2.51 -10.56 -6.30
C LEU A 80 2.77 -9.17 -6.84
N THR A 81 3.42 -9.09 -8.01
CA THR A 81 3.58 -7.86 -8.77
C THR A 81 3.35 -8.08 -10.27
N LEU A 82 2.90 -7.04 -10.98
CA LEU A 82 2.95 -6.98 -12.44
C LEU A 82 4.24 -6.29 -12.94
N SER A 83 4.88 -5.52 -12.07
CA SER A 83 6.03 -4.69 -12.40
C SER A 83 7.32 -5.51 -12.48
N GLY A 84 8.14 -5.23 -13.50
CA GLY A 84 9.52 -5.70 -13.54
C GLY A 84 10.46 -4.93 -12.61
N TYR A 85 10.03 -3.78 -12.11
CA TYR A 85 10.78 -2.92 -11.20
C TYR A 85 9.86 -2.49 -10.06
N PRO A 86 9.52 -3.37 -9.11
CA PRO A 86 8.56 -3.07 -8.06
C PRO A 86 9.10 -2.04 -7.05
N THR A 87 8.20 -1.54 -6.20
CA THR A 87 8.54 -0.68 -5.06
C THR A 87 8.32 -1.46 -3.77
N PHE A 88 9.33 -1.50 -2.92
CA PHE A 88 9.30 -2.12 -1.59
C PHE A 88 9.05 -1.04 -0.54
N MET A 89 8.28 -1.38 0.50
CA MET A 89 7.97 -0.47 1.60
C MET A 89 8.40 -1.07 2.93
N ILE A 90 9.16 -0.31 3.71
CA ILE A 90 9.74 -0.75 4.99
C ILE A 90 9.52 0.35 6.02
N TYR A 91 9.07 0.01 7.22
CA TYR A 91 9.09 0.94 8.35
C TYR A 91 10.46 0.88 9.01
N VAL A 92 11.16 2.02 9.00
CA VAL A 92 12.46 2.21 9.62
C VAL A 92 12.28 2.99 10.92
N PRO A 93 12.57 2.38 12.09
CA PRO A 93 12.36 3.02 13.39
C PRO A 93 13.54 3.91 13.82
N TYR A 94 14.65 3.85 13.08
CA TYR A 94 15.89 4.50 13.45
C TYR A 94 15.95 5.96 12.96
N SER A 95 16.58 6.81 13.77
CA SER A 95 16.91 8.18 13.39
C SER A 95 17.91 8.19 12.24
N SER A 96 17.74 9.13 11.31
CA SER A 96 18.74 9.45 10.26
C SER A 96 19.95 10.25 10.79
N THR A 97 19.95 10.59 12.08
CA THR A 97 21.05 11.27 12.78
C THR A 97 21.52 10.44 13.98
N PRO A 98 22.83 10.13 14.10
CA PRO A 98 23.91 10.43 13.15
C PRO A 98 23.72 9.70 11.80
N ALA A 99 24.48 10.12 10.78
CA ALA A 99 24.40 9.51 9.45
C ALA A 99 24.66 8.00 9.52
N ARG A 100 23.77 7.23 8.88
CA ARG A 100 23.77 5.78 8.78
C ARG A 100 23.29 5.37 7.41
N ASP A 101 23.69 4.17 6.99
CA ASP A 101 23.29 3.60 5.73
C ASP A 101 22.29 2.46 5.94
N VAL A 102 21.49 2.23 4.92
CA VAL A 102 20.68 1.03 4.73
C VAL A 102 21.16 0.28 3.49
N GLU A 103 20.99 -1.03 3.46
CA GLU A 103 21.33 -1.87 2.32
C GLU A 103 20.12 -2.67 1.87
N PHE A 104 19.81 -2.62 0.58
CA PHE A 104 18.83 -3.48 -0.07
C PHE A 104 19.55 -4.57 -0.86
N VAL A 105 19.07 -5.80 -0.75
CA VAL A 105 19.59 -6.98 -1.46
C VAL A 105 18.42 -7.68 -2.15
N LEU A 106 18.60 -8.07 -3.41
CA LEU A 106 17.68 -8.92 -4.17
C LEU A 106 18.37 -10.24 -4.49
N LEU A 107 17.65 -11.32 -4.27
CA LEU A 107 18.07 -12.70 -4.48
C LEU A 107 17.13 -13.36 -5.50
N ASP A 108 17.69 -14.21 -6.35
CA ASP A 108 16.89 -15.07 -7.24
C ASP A 108 16.34 -16.31 -6.50
N GLU A 109 15.70 -17.23 -7.24
CA GLU A 109 15.07 -18.46 -6.71
C GLU A 109 16.09 -19.44 -6.12
N ASP A 110 17.34 -19.36 -6.55
CA ASP A 110 18.47 -20.17 -6.08
C ASP A 110 19.24 -19.47 -4.94
N GLU A 111 18.67 -18.40 -4.36
CA GLU A 111 19.25 -17.54 -3.32
C GLU A 111 20.55 -16.81 -3.74
N ASN A 112 20.84 -16.66 -5.03
CA ASN A 112 22.00 -15.89 -5.48
C ASN A 112 21.73 -14.38 -5.39
N GLU A 113 22.70 -13.61 -4.89
CA GLU A 113 22.66 -12.14 -4.94
C GLU A 113 22.74 -11.64 -6.39
N ILE A 114 21.60 -11.18 -6.91
CA ILE A 114 21.50 -10.61 -8.26
C ILE A 114 21.51 -9.09 -8.25
N PHE A 115 21.26 -8.46 -7.10
CA PHE A 115 21.39 -7.02 -6.93
C PHE A 115 21.62 -6.63 -5.48
N LYS A 116 22.42 -5.58 -5.26
CA LYS A 116 22.67 -4.98 -3.95
C LYS A 116 22.92 -3.50 -4.08
N GLN A 117 22.35 -2.71 -3.16
CA GLN A 117 22.57 -1.27 -3.10
C GLN A 117 22.55 -0.74 -1.67
N LYS A 118 23.57 0.06 -1.34
CA LYS A 118 23.61 0.88 -0.13
C LYS A 118 23.08 2.29 -0.40
N MET A 119 22.37 2.86 0.57
CA MET A 119 21.82 4.21 0.49
C MET A 119 21.91 4.91 1.84
N PRO A 120 22.15 6.23 1.86
CA PRO A 120 22.10 7.00 3.10
C PRO A 120 20.67 7.06 3.64
N LEU A 121 20.52 6.86 4.94
CA LEU A 121 19.24 7.00 5.62
C LEU A 121 18.91 8.48 5.85
N THR A 122 17.75 8.94 5.37
CA THR A 122 17.32 10.34 5.46
C THR A 122 15.86 10.47 5.88
N GLY A 123 15.52 11.46 6.72
CA GLY A 123 14.12 11.75 7.05
C GLY A 123 13.36 10.60 7.74
N THR A 124 14.05 9.77 8.53
CA THR A 124 13.47 8.72 9.39
C THR A 124 13.61 9.09 10.87
N PRO A 125 12.76 8.56 11.79
CA PRO A 125 11.88 7.38 11.66
C PRO A 125 10.68 7.54 10.71
N GLY A 126 10.28 6.46 10.02
CA GLY A 126 9.13 6.48 9.12
C GLY A 126 9.09 5.31 8.13
N ILE A 127 8.06 5.28 7.31
CA ILE A 127 7.91 4.29 6.24
C ILE A 127 8.66 4.78 5.00
N VAL A 128 9.71 4.07 4.62
CA VAL A 128 10.54 4.35 3.46
C VAL A 128 10.05 3.57 2.24
N LYS A 129 10.31 4.11 1.05
CA LYS A 129 10.03 3.46 -0.23
C LYS A 129 11.35 3.18 -0.94
N PHE A 130 11.54 1.95 -1.41
CA PHE A 130 12.65 1.57 -2.26
C PHE A 130 12.14 1.09 -3.60
N LYS A 131 12.38 1.84 -4.68
CA LYS A 131 12.07 1.42 -6.05
C LYS A 131 13.24 0.63 -6.60
N LEU A 132 13.01 -0.57 -7.11
CA LEU A 132 14.07 -1.33 -7.80
C LEU A 132 14.59 -0.50 -8.99
N PRO A 133 15.88 -0.12 -9.03
CA PRO A 133 16.40 0.76 -10.07
C PRO A 133 16.62 -0.01 -11.38
N GLN A 134 16.75 0.72 -12.49
CA GLN A 134 17.06 0.15 -13.80
C GLN A 134 18.48 -0.47 -13.89
N SER A 135 19.34 -0.20 -12.90
CA SER A 135 20.64 -0.87 -12.77
C SER A 135 20.53 -2.30 -12.22
N ALA A 136 19.38 -2.66 -11.64
CA ALA A 136 19.09 -4.04 -11.25
C ALA A 136 18.49 -4.82 -12.42
N PRO A 137 18.60 -6.16 -12.43
CA PRO A 137 17.82 -7.00 -13.34
C PRO A 137 16.33 -6.76 -13.15
N MET A 138 15.61 -6.64 -14.27
CA MET A 138 14.14 -6.62 -14.25
C MET A 138 13.62 -7.98 -13.75
N LEU A 139 12.65 -7.99 -12.85
CA LEU A 139 12.02 -9.24 -12.41
C LEU A 139 11.33 -9.92 -13.59
N GLU A 140 11.64 -11.19 -13.82
CA GLU A 140 11.03 -11.99 -14.88
C GLU A 140 9.63 -12.48 -14.49
N VAL A 141 8.74 -12.56 -15.48
CA VAL A 141 7.39 -13.10 -15.29
C VAL A 141 7.46 -14.59 -15.00
N GLY A 142 6.70 -15.05 -14.00
CA GLY A 142 6.64 -16.44 -13.57
C GLY A 142 7.72 -16.85 -12.58
N LYS A 143 8.64 -15.92 -12.21
CA LYS A 143 9.70 -16.18 -11.24
C LYS A 143 9.41 -15.55 -9.88
N GLN A 144 9.89 -16.22 -8.83
CA GLN A 144 9.95 -15.73 -7.47
C GLN A 144 11.32 -15.12 -7.15
N TYR A 145 11.35 -14.18 -6.22
CA TYR A 145 12.56 -13.55 -5.72
C TYR A 145 12.44 -13.34 -4.22
N ARG A 146 13.58 -13.20 -3.57
CA ARG A 146 13.67 -12.77 -2.17
C ARG A 146 14.36 -11.43 -2.09
N TRP A 147 13.92 -10.60 -1.18
CA TRP A 147 14.57 -9.32 -0.92
C TRP A 147 14.86 -9.19 0.56
N LYS A 148 15.96 -8.50 0.88
CA LYS A 148 16.38 -8.20 2.23
C LYS A 148 16.68 -6.72 2.36
N PHE A 149 16.36 -6.14 3.50
CA PHE A 149 16.66 -4.77 3.83
C PHE A 149 17.34 -4.72 5.20
N PHE A 150 18.51 -4.10 5.25
CA PHE A 150 19.33 -4.03 6.45
C PHE A 150 19.55 -2.58 6.86
N TYR A 151 19.37 -2.29 8.15
CA TYR A 151 19.87 -1.07 8.78
C TYR A 151 21.20 -1.35 9.46
N GLN A 152 22.21 -0.53 9.16
CA GLN A 152 23.54 -0.71 9.70
C GLN A 152 23.63 -0.17 11.14
N CYS A 153 23.58 -1.07 12.13
CA CYS A 153 23.71 -0.68 13.54
C CYS A 153 25.16 -0.31 13.88
N ASN A 154 26.11 -1.07 13.35
CA ASN A 154 27.54 -0.86 13.53
C ASN A 154 28.27 -0.81 12.18
N PRO A 155 28.88 0.34 11.81
CA PRO A 155 29.63 0.47 10.56
C PRO A 155 30.76 -0.54 10.36
N ARG A 156 31.26 -1.15 11.43
CA ARG A 156 32.38 -2.09 11.40
C ARG A 156 31.97 -3.56 11.43
N LEU A 157 30.72 -3.88 11.76
CA LEU A 157 30.29 -5.26 12.00
C LEU A 157 28.86 -5.53 11.51
N ARG A 158 28.74 -6.04 10.28
CA ARG A 158 27.46 -6.38 9.63
C ARG A 158 26.64 -7.45 10.37
N ALA A 159 27.29 -8.30 11.16
CA ALA A 159 26.59 -9.30 11.98
C ALA A 159 25.64 -8.69 13.02
N GLU A 160 25.76 -7.37 13.28
CA GLU A 160 24.92 -6.63 14.21
C GLU A 160 23.80 -5.85 13.53
N ASP A 161 23.70 -5.90 12.21
CA ASP A 161 22.67 -5.17 11.47
C ASP A 161 21.28 -5.70 11.82
N ASP A 162 20.31 -4.79 11.92
CA ASP A 162 18.92 -5.16 11.98
C ASP A 162 18.39 -5.34 10.56
N GLY A 163 17.61 -6.39 10.34
CA GLY A 163 17.24 -6.83 9.00
C GLY A 163 15.79 -7.31 8.92
N VAL A 164 15.16 -7.05 7.79
CA VAL A 164 13.86 -7.63 7.42
C VAL A 164 13.94 -8.21 6.02
N GLU A 165 13.08 -9.16 5.72
CA GLU A 165 13.05 -9.82 4.42
C GLU A 165 11.63 -10.10 3.94
N GLY A 166 11.50 -10.37 2.64
CA GLY A 166 10.24 -10.68 1.99
C GLY A 166 10.42 -11.43 0.68
N ALA A 167 9.32 -12.03 0.22
CA ALA A 167 9.20 -12.68 -1.07
C ALA A 167 8.34 -11.86 -2.04
N ILE A 168 8.65 -11.99 -3.33
CA ILE A 168 7.92 -11.36 -4.41
C ILE A 168 7.90 -12.27 -5.63
N ALA A 169 6.75 -12.39 -6.28
CA ALA A 169 6.65 -13.06 -7.57
C ALA A 169 6.04 -12.14 -8.61
N ARG A 170 6.65 -12.07 -9.79
CA ARG A 170 6.07 -11.31 -10.91
C ARG A 170 5.17 -12.23 -11.71
N ILE A 171 3.93 -11.82 -11.95
CA ILE A 171 2.95 -12.60 -12.70
C ILE A 171 2.57 -11.93 -14.02
N ASN A 172 2.05 -12.72 -14.96
CA ASN A 172 1.34 -12.20 -16.12
C ASN A 172 -0.11 -11.88 -15.69
N PRO A 173 -0.67 -10.72 -16.05
CA PRO A 173 -2.06 -10.44 -15.70
C PRO A 173 -3.01 -11.38 -16.46
N SER A 174 -4.01 -11.93 -15.75
CA SER A 174 -5.07 -12.70 -16.39
C SER A 174 -6.01 -11.79 -17.19
N GLU A 175 -6.72 -12.33 -18.18
CA GLU A 175 -7.73 -11.55 -18.91
C GLU A 175 -8.81 -10.97 -17.99
N THR A 176 -9.16 -11.70 -16.92
CA THR A 176 -10.11 -11.24 -15.90
C THR A 176 -9.57 -10.02 -15.17
N LEU A 177 -8.31 -10.06 -14.72
CA LEU A 177 -7.66 -8.93 -14.06
C LEU A 177 -7.60 -7.70 -14.99
N ILE A 178 -7.23 -7.89 -16.25
CA ILE A 178 -7.22 -6.80 -17.25
C ILE A 178 -8.60 -6.16 -17.36
N ARG A 179 -9.66 -6.96 -17.54
CA ARG A 179 -11.04 -6.44 -17.64
C ARG A 179 -11.51 -5.76 -16.35
N GLN A 180 -11.07 -6.20 -15.19
CA GLN A 180 -11.38 -5.54 -13.91
C GLN A 180 -10.68 -4.17 -13.82
N LEU A 181 -9.41 -4.09 -14.21
CA LEU A 181 -8.64 -2.84 -14.22
C LEU A 181 -9.20 -1.82 -15.24
N GLU A 182 -9.64 -2.27 -16.41
CA GLU A 182 -10.30 -1.41 -17.42
C GLU A 182 -11.61 -0.78 -16.91
N LYS A 183 -12.33 -1.48 -16.02
CA LYS A 183 -13.55 -0.97 -15.39
C LYS A 183 -13.26 -0.06 -14.19
N ALA A 184 -12.07 -0.17 -13.61
CA ALA A 184 -11.66 0.59 -12.43
C ALA A 184 -11.21 2.02 -12.82
N ASN A 185 -12.19 2.90 -12.99
CA ASN A 185 -11.98 4.28 -13.45
C ASN A 185 -11.47 5.27 -12.37
N THR A 186 -11.07 4.79 -11.20
CA THR A 186 -10.55 5.64 -10.11
C THR A 186 -9.33 4.99 -9.47
N PRO A 187 -8.38 5.77 -8.90
CA PRO A 187 -7.22 5.20 -8.21
C PRO A 187 -7.61 4.22 -7.09
N LEU A 188 -8.60 4.56 -6.26
CA LEU A 188 -9.09 3.65 -5.20
C LEU A 188 -9.74 2.38 -5.77
N GLY A 189 -10.46 2.48 -6.89
CA GLY A 189 -10.99 1.30 -7.58
C GLY A 189 -9.88 0.39 -8.09
N GLN A 190 -8.79 0.94 -8.64
CA GLN A 190 -7.63 0.17 -9.09
C GLN A 190 -6.92 -0.51 -7.91
N ILE A 191 -6.71 0.23 -6.80
CA ILE A 191 -6.14 -0.31 -5.56
C ILE A 191 -6.97 -1.50 -5.06
N GLN A 192 -8.30 -1.40 -5.09
CA GLN A 192 -9.19 -2.49 -4.70
C GLN A 192 -9.04 -3.71 -5.61
N VAL A 193 -8.98 -3.52 -6.93
CA VAL A 193 -8.75 -4.62 -7.88
C VAL A 193 -7.39 -5.29 -7.63
N TYR A 194 -6.32 -4.51 -7.42
CA TYR A 194 -5.01 -5.07 -7.08
C TYR A 194 -5.04 -5.87 -5.77
N ALA A 195 -5.69 -5.35 -4.74
CA ALA A 195 -5.77 -5.99 -3.42
C ALA A 195 -6.54 -7.32 -3.47
N GLN A 196 -7.61 -7.39 -4.27
CA GLN A 196 -8.41 -8.60 -4.48
C GLN A 196 -7.72 -9.65 -5.35
N ASN A 197 -6.67 -9.28 -6.08
CA ASN A 197 -5.90 -10.17 -6.94
C ASN A 197 -4.50 -10.47 -6.39
N GLY A 198 -4.24 -10.20 -5.10
CA GLY A 198 -2.97 -10.51 -4.44
C GLY A 198 -1.78 -9.65 -4.88
N LEU A 199 -2.01 -8.58 -5.64
CA LEU A 199 -0.98 -7.67 -6.17
C LEU A 199 -0.51 -6.66 -5.11
N TRP A 200 0.10 -7.17 -4.05
CA TRP A 200 0.51 -6.41 -2.86
C TRP A 200 1.32 -5.16 -3.22
N TYR A 201 2.32 -5.34 -4.09
CA TYR A 201 3.29 -4.29 -4.39
C TYR A 201 2.65 -3.13 -5.14
N GLU A 202 1.66 -3.38 -6.01
CA GLU A 202 0.83 -2.35 -6.63
C GLU A 202 -0.12 -1.70 -5.62
N THR A 203 -0.82 -2.50 -4.82
CA THR A 203 -1.78 -2.03 -3.80
C THR A 203 -1.15 -1.04 -2.83
N VAL A 204 -0.08 -1.45 -2.13
CA VAL A 204 0.53 -0.63 -1.07
C VAL A 204 1.20 0.61 -1.66
N THR A 205 1.84 0.47 -2.83
CA THR A 205 2.55 1.58 -3.48
C THR A 205 1.58 2.64 -3.98
N LEU A 206 0.51 2.25 -4.67
CA LEU A 206 -0.45 3.21 -5.23
C LEU A 206 -1.22 3.90 -4.10
N LEU A 207 -1.58 3.19 -3.03
CA LEU A 207 -2.24 3.81 -1.88
C LEU A 207 -1.30 4.75 -1.11
N ALA A 208 -0.01 4.42 -0.99
CA ALA A 208 0.98 5.32 -0.41
C ALA A 208 1.16 6.60 -1.24
N VAL A 209 1.21 6.50 -2.57
CA VAL A 209 1.24 7.67 -3.48
C VAL A 209 -0.01 8.52 -3.27
N LEU A 210 -1.19 7.90 -3.25
CA LEU A 210 -2.44 8.63 -3.04
C LEU A 210 -2.48 9.33 -1.68
N ARG A 211 -1.95 8.71 -0.62
CA ARG A 211 -1.80 9.32 0.72
C ARG A 211 -0.85 10.53 0.70
N GLN A 212 0.21 10.50 -0.10
CA GLN A 212 1.12 11.64 -0.25
C GLN A 212 0.48 12.80 -1.04
N GLU A 213 -0.27 12.49 -2.09
CA GLU A 213 -0.96 13.48 -2.92
C GLU A 213 -2.17 14.11 -2.20
N LYS A 214 -2.83 13.34 -1.33
CA LYS A 214 -4.06 13.74 -0.63
C LYS A 214 -3.96 13.49 0.89
N PRO A 215 -3.03 14.15 1.60
CA PRO A 215 -2.72 13.83 2.99
C PRO A 215 -3.85 14.16 3.99
N GLN A 216 -4.86 14.93 3.57
CA GLN A 216 -6.02 15.32 4.39
C GLN A 216 -7.34 14.67 3.91
N ASP A 217 -7.30 13.81 2.89
CA ASP A 217 -8.48 13.12 2.41
C ASP A 217 -8.84 11.99 3.40
N PRO A 218 -9.97 12.10 4.13
CA PRO A 218 -10.32 11.14 5.17
C PRO A 218 -10.55 9.74 4.61
N LYS A 219 -10.97 9.63 3.34
CA LYS A 219 -11.14 8.32 2.71
C LYS A 219 -9.78 7.67 2.50
N VAL A 220 -8.80 8.39 1.94
CA VAL A 220 -7.45 7.85 1.69
C VAL A 220 -6.76 7.43 2.99
N LEU A 221 -6.91 8.22 4.06
CA LEU A 221 -6.38 7.88 5.37
C LEU A 221 -7.03 6.61 5.96
N GLN A 222 -8.34 6.47 5.80
CA GLN A 222 -9.07 5.29 6.26
C GLN A 222 -8.64 4.02 5.50
N GLU A 223 -8.58 4.09 4.17
CA GLU A 223 -8.15 2.95 3.33
C GLU A 223 -6.72 2.53 3.65
N TRP A 224 -5.82 3.48 3.92
CA TRP A 224 -4.44 3.19 4.35
C TRP A 224 -4.40 2.44 5.68
N LYS A 225 -5.21 2.87 6.65
CA LYS A 225 -5.33 2.21 7.95
C LYS A 225 -5.93 0.81 7.82
N GLU A 226 -6.95 0.64 6.98
CA GLU A 226 -7.59 -0.64 6.72
C GLU A 226 -6.66 -1.64 6.03
N LEU A 227 -5.90 -1.19 5.02
CA LEU A 227 -4.89 -2.01 4.37
C LEU A 227 -3.86 -2.54 5.39
N LEU A 228 -3.29 -1.66 6.21
CA LEU A 228 -2.31 -2.08 7.20
C LEU A 228 -2.93 -2.95 8.30
N ASN A 229 -4.17 -2.69 8.70
CA ASN A 229 -4.89 -3.55 9.62
C ASN A 229 -5.07 -4.98 9.05
N SER A 230 -5.41 -5.11 7.77
CA SER A 230 -5.62 -6.43 7.11
C SER A 230 -4.38 -7.32 7.18
N ILE A 231 -3.18 -6.74 7.22
CA ILE A 231 -1.90 -7.45 7.36
C ILE A 231 -1.32 -7.39 8.78
N GLY A 232 -2.09 -6.93 9.77
CA GLY A 232 -1.69 -6.84 11.18
C GLY A 232 -0.56 -5.83 11.46
N LEU A 233 -0.51 -4.72 10.71
CA LEU A 233 0.41 -3.59 10.88
C LEU A 233 -0.31 -2.29 11.25
N GLU A 234 -1.47 -2.39 11.89
CA GLU A 234 -2.29 -1.25 12.33
C GLU A 234 -1.50 -0.21 13.14
N SER A 235 -0.53 -0.65 13.95
CA SER A 235 0.32 0.22 14.77
C SER A 235 1.24 1.12 13.95
N LEU A 236 1.42 0.82 12.66
CA LEU A 236 2.22 1.60 11.72
C LEU A 236 1.37 2.59 10.89
N ALA A 237 0.04 2.57 11.00
CA ALA A 237 -0.84 3.37 10.16
C ALA A 237 -0.58 4.89 10.26
N ASP A 238 -0.28 5.36 11.48
CA ASP A 238 -0.03 6.77 11.75
C ASP A 238 1.44 7.17 11.53
N GLN A 239 2.32 6.24 11.15
CA GLN A 239 3.71 6.57 10.86
C GLN A 239 3.82 7.41 9.57
N PRO A 240 4.77 8.36 9.52
CA PRO A 240 4.96 9.21 8.36
C PRO A 240 5.50 8.40 7.17
N LEU A 241 5.14 8.81 5.95
CA LEU A 241 5.84 8.37 4.75
C LEU A 241 7.11 9.21 4.62
N SER A 242 8.26 8.57 4.79
CA SER A 242 9.58 9.20 4.77
C SER A 242 10.02 9.54 3.34
N PRO A 243 10.78 10.62 3.13
CA PRO A 243 11.40 10.93 1.83
C PRO A 243 12.57 10.01 1.47
N CYS A 244 13.04 9.16 2.40
CA CYS A 244 14.01 8.11 2.08
C CYS A 244 13.44 7.10 1.06
N CYS A 245 14.23 6.37 0.29
CA CYS A 245 15.68 6.42 0.15
C CYS A 245 15.95 6.55 -1.35
N GLN A 246 16.23 7.77 -1.79
CA GLN A 246 16.55 8.01 -3.19
C GLN A 246 18.05 7.73 -3.41
N PRO A 247 18.43 7.04 -4.51
CA PRO A 247 19.81 6.94 -4.95
C PRO A 247 20.46 8.32 -5.14
#